data_AF-A0AAV5T4T1-F1
#
_entry.id   AF-A0AAV5T4T1-F1
#
_cell.length_a   1.000
_cell.length_b   1.000
_cell.length_c   1.000
_cell.angle_alpha   90.00
_cell.angle_beta   90.00
_cell.angle_gamma   90.00
#
_symmetry.space_group_name_H-M   'P 1'
#
loop_
_entity.id
_entity.type
_entity.pdbx_description
1 polymer ?
#
loop_
_entity_poly.entity_id
_entity_poly.type
_entity_poly.pdbx_seq_one_letter_code
_entity_poly.pdbx_strand_id
1 'polypeptide(L)'
;MSSTIVTLLNEYPVLPLIQITVNTTLICIAVFLLRVLKRTQLHSNCRFLFTLWSFGFTLVFLCHALLGVVNLCNSDGYLPDNIIEPASRNCLYKVEMTVIFCTTCLEVMITTERVISSVNPERYHYRSRVAVEFLLPCLLLSLALAMLVGNASSGYCKKRDADIYGNCSLNARYQV
;
A
#
# COMPACT_ATOMS: atom_id res chain seq x y z
N MET A 1 -23.28 -12.96 7.58
CA MET A 1 -23.62 -11.51 7.71
C MET A 1 -25.08 -11.37 7.36
N SER A 2 -25.91 -10.72 8.20
CA SER A 2 -27.33 -10.52 7.86
C SER A 2 -27.42 -9.69 6.58
N SER A 3 -28.25 -10.10 5.60
CA SER A 3 -28.45 -9.38 4.34
C SER A 3 -28.72 -7.89 4.56
N THR A 4 -29.45 -7.57 5.63
CA THR A 4 -29.76 -6.20 6.06
C THR A 4 -28.52 -5.33 6.29
N ILE A 5 -27.44 -5.87 6.85
CA ILE A 5 -26.21 -5.10 7.12
C ILE A 5 -25.49 -4.78 5.81
N VAL A 6 -25.41 -5.74 4.90
CA VAL A 6 -24.75 -5.54 3.60
C VAL A 6 -25.52 -4.51 2.78
N THR A 7 -26.85 -4.60 2.75
CA THR A 7 -27.71 -3.60 2.09
C THR A 7 -27.50 -2.21 2.68
N LEU A 8 -27.51 -2.07 4.01
CA LEU A 8 -27.28 -0.79 4.67
C LEU A 8 -25.90 -0.20 4.35
N LEU A 9 -24.84 -1.02 4.36
CA LEU A 9 -23.49 -0.54 4.03
C LEU A 9 -23.31 -0.21 2.55
N ASN A 10 -24.14 -0.77 1.65
CA ASN A 10 -24.12 -0.45 0.23
C ASN A 10 -24.93 0.80 -0.10
N GLU A 11 -26.03 1.03 0.61
CA GLU A 11 -26.93 2.19 0.43
C GLU A 11 -26.40 3.48 1.07
N TYR A 12 -25.61 3.37 2.15
CA TYR A 12 -25.06 4.53 2.86
C TYR A 12 -23.52 4.55 2.77
N PRO A 13 -22.90 5.73 2.58
CA PRO A 13 -21.46 5.88 2.39
C PRO A 13 -20.62 5.71 3.68
N VAL A 14 -21.10 4.92 4.63
CA VAL A 14 -20.48 4.80 5.97
C VAL A 14 -19.05 4.27 5.86
N LEU A 15 -18.83 3.18 5.13
CA LEU A 15 -17.52 2.57 4.95
C LEU A 15 -16.50 3.50 4.28
N PRO A 16 -16.76 4.07 3.09
CA PRO A 16 -15.78 4.91 2.45
C PRO A 16 -15.49 6.20 3.24
N LEU A 17 -16.48 6.78 3.95
CA LEU A 17 -16.24 7.94 4.82
C LEU A 17 -15.33 7.60 6.01
N ILE A 18 -15.56 6.46 6.67
CA ILE A 18 -14.68 5.97 7.73
C ILE A 18 -13.28 5.73 7.18
N GLN A 19 -13.17 5.05 6.03
CA GLN A 19 -11.89 4.76 5.37
C GLN A 19 -11.11 6.05 5.06
N ILE A 20 -11.74 7.06 4.46
CA ILE A 20 -11.09 8.35 4.16
C ILE A 20 -10.64 9.04 5.46
N THR A 21 -11.49 9.06 6.48
CA THR A 21 -11.22 9.75 7.75
C THR A 21 -10.02 9.11 8.48
N VAL A 22 -10.03 7.78 8.61
CA VAL A 22 -8.93 7.03 9.24
C VAL A 22 -7.63 7.24 8.49
N ASN A 23 -7.64 7.09 7.16
CA ASN A 23 -6.41 7.23 6.36
C ASN A 23 -5.88 8.67 6.34
N THR A 24 -6.74 9.68 6.32
CA THR A 24 -6.32 11.09 6.45
C THR A 24 -5.62 11.34 7.78
N THR A 25 -6.16 10.78 8.87
CA THR A 25 -5.54 10.87 10.20
C THR A 25 -4.17 10.19 10.22
N LEU A 26 -4.05 9.00 9.61
CA LEU A 26 -2.79 8.27 9.51
C LEU A 26 -1.75 9.00 8.65
N ILE A 27 -2.17 9.70 7.58
CA ILE A 27 -1.30 10.59 6.80
C ILE A 27 -0.75 11.71 7.68
N CYS A 28 -1.59 12.35 8.50
CA CYS A 28 -1.12 13.39 9.42
C CYS A 28 -0.08 12.85 10.42
N ILE A 29 -0.28 11.64 10.94
CA ILE A 29 0.68 10.97 11.84
C ILE A 29 1.99 10.67 11.10
N ALA A 30 1.93 10.16 9.87
CA ALA A 30 3.12 9.87 9.07
C ALA A 30 3.90 11.16 8.72
N VAL A 31 3.22 12.25 8.39
CA VAL A 31 3.85 13.56 8.17
C VAL A 31 4.48 14.11 9.44
N PHE A 32 3.82 13.92 10.60
CA PHE A 32 4.41 14.28 11.89
C PHE A 32 5.69 13.47 12.16
N LEU A 33 5.69 12.16 11.90
CA LEU A 33 6.87 11.32 12.01
C LEU A 33 8.02 11.83 11.12
N LEU A 34 7.76 12.20 9.86
CA LEU A 34 8.77 12.80 8.98
C LEU A 34 9.38 14.08 9.59
N ARG A 35 8.58 14.91 10.28
CA ARG A 35 9.10 16.10 10.97
C ARG A 35 9.98 15.73 12.16
N VAL A 36 9.59 14.72 12.94
CA VAL A 36 10.39 14.21 14.06
C VAL A 36 11.72 13.63 13.57
N LEU A 37 11.71 12.79 12.53
CA LEU A 37 12.91 12.16 11.96
C LEU A 37 13.98 13.17 11.50
N LYS A 38 13.56 14.35 11.03
CA LYS A 38 14.49 15.45 10.67
C LYS A 38 15.20 16.06 11.87
N ARG A 39 14.61 16.02 13.06
CA ARG A 39 15.14 16.62 14.29
C ARG A 39 15.92 15.61 15.15
N THR A 40 15.63 14.33 15.02
CA THR A 40 16.28 13.28 15.83
C THR A 40 17.74 13.05 15.40
N GLN A 41 18.63 12.84 16.38
CA GLN A 41 20.03 12.47 16.17
C GLN A 41 20.22 10.99 15.79
N LEU A 42 19.45 10.51 14.80
CA LEU A 42 19.68 9.18 14.22
C LEU A 42 20.87 9.22 13.25
N HIS A 43 21.59 8.10 13.17
CA HIS A 43 22.60 7.89 12.16
C HIS A 43 22.02 8.05 10.75
N SER A 44 22.83 8.51 9.79
CA SER A 44 22.39 8.88 8.43
C SER A 44 21.65 7.73 7.73
N ASN A 45 22.17 6.51 7.83
CA ASN A 45 21.56 5.31 7.25
C ASN A 45 20.17 5.03 7.82
N CYS A 46 20.06 5.01 9.15
CA CYS A 46 18.81 4.79 9.85
C CYS A 46 17.78 5.89 9.51
N ARG A 47 18.23 7.16 9.49
CA ARG A 47 17.38 8.30 9.11
C ARG A 47 16.87 8.17 7.66
N PHE A 48 17.73 7.75 6.73
CA PHE A 48 17.34 7.52 5.34
C PHE A 48 16.27 6.43 5.23
N LEU A 49 16.50 5.26 5.86
CA LEU A 49 15.55 4.14 5.82
C LEU A 49 14.20 4.50 6.45
N PHE A 50 14.20 5.14 7.63
CA PHE A 50 12.96 5.60 8.27
C PHE A 50 12.22 6.66 7.45
N THR A 51 12.96 7.54 6.77
CA THR A 51 12.35 8.55 5.89
C THR A 51 11.64 7.85 4.73
N LEU A 52 12.31 6.91 4.06
CA LEU A 52 11.73 6.16 2.94
C LEU A 52 10.54 5.29 3.38
N TRP A 53 10.64 4.63 4.54
CA TRP A 53 9.56 3.87 5.15
C TRP A 53 8.34 4.73 5.44
N SER A 54 8.54 5.92 6.04
CA SER A 54 7.46 6.85 6.34
C SER A 54 6.81 7.43 5.08
N PHE A 55 7.58 7.68 4.01
CA PHE A 55 7.03 8.06 2.70
C PHE A 55 6.21 6.94 2.09
N GLY A 56 6.69 5.69 2.17
CA GLY A 56 5.96 4.51 1.70
C GLY A 56 4.60 4.38 2.39
N PHE A 57 4.55 4.42 3.72
CA PHE A 57 3.28 4.36 4.44
C PHE A 57 2.36 5.55 4.17
N THR A 58 2.91 6.76 3.99
CA THR A 58 2.10 7.91 3.56
C THR A 58 1.42 7.65 2.21
N LEU A 59 2.14 7.04 1.26
CA LEU A 59 1.59 6.66 -0.03
C LEU A 59 0.55 5.53 0.08
N VAL A 60 0.76 4.54 0.95
CA VAL A 60 -0.25 3.50 1.24
C VAL A 60 -1.54 4.12 1.75
N PHE A 61 -1.48 4.98 2.78
CA PHE A 61 -2.68 5.64 3.31
C PHE A 61 -3.34 6.56 2.28
N LEU A 62 -2.55 7.21 1.43
CA LEU A 62 -3.09 8.00 0.32
C LEU A 62 -3.85 7.13 -0.69
N CYS A 63 -3.27 5.99 -1.11
CA CYS A 63 -3.94 5.04 -1.99
C CYS A 63 -5.24 4.51 -1.36
N HIS A 64 -5.22 4.12 -0.09
CA HIS A 64 -6.42 3.70 0.64
C HIS A 64 -7.46 4.83 0.73
N ALA A 65 -7.07 6.08 0.99
CA ALA A 65 -8.02 7.20 0.98
C ALA A 65 -8.63 7.43 -0.41
N LEU A 66 -7.81 7.35 -1.47
CA LEU A 66 -8.26 7.47 -2.85
C LEU A 66 -9.20 6.33 -3.26
N LEU A 67 -8.98 5.10 -2.78
CA LEU A 67 -9.91 3.99 -2.96
C LEU A 67 -11.27 4.29 -2.31
N GLY A 68 -11.27 4.92 -1.13
CA GLY A 68 -12.49 5.40 -0.49
C GLY A 68 -13.22 6.44 -1.35
N VAL A 69 -12.49 7.37 -1.96
CA VAL A 69 -13.06 8.37 -2.89
C VAL A 69 -13.63 7.70 -4.15
N VAL A 70 -12.92 6.73 -4.74
CA VAL A 70 -13.42 5.96 -5.88
C VAL A 70 -14.72 5.22 -5.53
N ASN A 71 -14.82 4.68 -4.32
CA ASN A 71 -16.05 4.02 -3.86
C ASN A 71 -17.18 5.01 -3.57
N LEU A 72 -16.90 6.25 -3.14
CA LEU A 72 -17.93 7.30 -3.03
C LEU A 72 -18.49 7.73 -4.38
N CYS A 73 -17.66 7.73 -5.41
CA CYS A 73 -18.05 8.14 -6.77
C CYS A 73 -18.70 7.01 -7.58
N ASN A 74 -18.90 5.83 -7.01
CA ASN A 74 -19.46 4.69 -7.71
C ASN A 74 -20.99 4.81 -7.80
N SER A 75 -21.56 4.64 -8.99
CA SER A 75 -23.01 4.77 -9.23
C SER A 75 -23.81 3.60 -8.66
N ASP A 76 -23.21 2.42 -8.56
CA ASP A 76 -23.93 1.16 -8.31
C ASP A 76 -24.00 0.81 -6.81
N GLY A 77 -23.48 1.70 -5.96
CA GLY A 77 -23.41 1.54 -4.51
C GLY A 77 -22.01 1.80 -3.96
N TYR A 78 -21.93 1.96 -2.64
CA TYR A 78 -20.70 2.31 -1.94
C TYR A 78 -19.79 1.10 -1.65
N LEU A 79 -20.31 -0.12 -1.79
CA LEU A 79 -19.54 -1.34 -1.65
C LEU A 79 -19.04 -1.79 -3.03
N PRO A 80 -17.73 -2.06 -3.20
CA PRO A 80 -17.22 -2.57 -4.46
C PRO A 80 -17.65 -4.03 -4.69
N ASP A 81 -18.32 -4.31 -5.82
CA ASP A 81 -18.66 -5.69 -6.21
C ASP A 81 -17.42 -6.53 -6.53
N ASN A 82 -16.38 -5.88 -7.07
CA ASN A 82 -15.12 -6.51 -7.39
C ASN A 82 -13.95 -5.50 -7.36
N ILE A 83 -12.73 -6.04 -7.37
CA ILE A 83 -11.47 -5.27 -7.34
C ILE A 83 -11.02 -4.80 -8.74
N ILE A 84 -11.63 -5.35 -9.80
CA ILE A 84 -11.19 -5.17 -11.18
C ILE A 84 -11.76 -3.89 -11.78
N GLU A 85 -13.02 -3.60 -11.50
CA GLU A 85 -13.75 -2.43 -11.96
C GLU A 85 -14.03 -1.46 -10.81
N PRO A 86 -13.98 -0.15 -11.05
CA PRO A 86 -13.45 0.51 -12.26
C PRO A 86 -11.92 0.34 -12.38
N ALA A 87 -11.37 0.55 -13.58
CA ALA A 87 -9.92 0.37 -13.82
C ALA A 87 -9.02 1.21 -12.89
N SER A 88 -9.51 2.37 -12.43
CA SER A 88 -8.85 3.20 -11.42
C SER A 88 -8.69 2.49 -10.07
N ARG A 89 -9.70 1.74 -9.62
CA ARG A 89 -9.65 0.93 -8.38
C ARG A 89 -8.55 -0.11 -8.48
N ASN A 90 -8.52 -0.86 -9.57
CA ASN A 90 -7.50 -1.88 -9.83
C ASN A 90 -6.09 -1.28 -9.88
N CYS A 91 -5.93 -0.13 -10.54
CA CYS A 91 -4.65 0.59 -10.59
C CYS A 91 -4.18 1.01 -9.19
N LEU A 92 -5.07 1.62 -8.39
CA LEU A 92 -4.77 2.04 -7.02
C LEU A 92 -4.38 0.84 -6.14
N TYR A 93 -5.13 -0.26 -6.20
CA TYR A 93 -4.80 -1.49 -5.46
C TYR A 93 -3.43 -2.07 -5.84
N LYS A 94 -3.07 -2.05 -7.14
CA LYS A 94 -1.75 -2.52 -7.58
C LYS A 94 -0.62 -1.66 -7.02
N VAL A 95 -0.78 -0.34 -7.09
CA VAL A 95 0.20 0.61 -6.54
C VAL A 95 0.31 0.39 -5.04
N GLU A 96 -0.81 0.37 -4.33
CA GLU A 96 -0.88 0.13 -2.89
C GLU A 96 -0.16 -1.16 -2.47
N MET A 97 -0.51 -2.29 -3.06
CA MET A 97 0.10 -3.58 -2.74
C MET A 97 1.61 -3.60 -3.00
N THR A 98 2.06 -2.95 -4.08
CA THR A 98 3.49 -2.81 -4.40
C THR A 98 4.21 -1.99 -3.33
N VAL A 99 3.60 -0.88 -2.89
CA VAL A 99 4.17 0.00 -1.87
C VAL A 99 4.17 -0.69 -0.50
N ILE A 100 3.10 -1.42 -0.12
CA ILE A 100 3.03 -2.20 1.12
C ILE A 100 4.19 -3.19 1.18
N PHE A 101 4.39 -3.98 0.12
CA PHE A 101 5.49 -4.95 0.08
C PHE A 101 6.86 -4.26 0.23
N CYS A 102 7.06 -3.15 -0.46
CA CYS A 102 8.26 -2.32 -0.35
C CYS A 102 8.48 -1.83 1.10
N THR A 103 7.42 -1.34 1.77
CA THR A 103 7.50 -0.90 3.17
C THR A 103 7.82 -2.02 4.14
N THR A 104 7.28 -3.22 3.94
CA THR A 104 7.63 -4.40 4.75
C THR A 104 9.09 -4.79 4.55
N CYS A 105 9.62 -4.74 3.32
CA CYS A 105 11.05 -4.93 3.10
C CYS A 105 11.89 -3.88 3.85
N LEU A 106 11.45 -2.62 3.87
CA LEU A 106 12.13 -1.55 4.62
C LEU A 106 12.14 -1.82 6.13
N GLU A 107 11.11 -2.42 6.71
CA GLU A 107 11.11 -2.82 8.13
C GLU A 107 12.20 -3.84 8.45
N VAL A 108 12.36 -4.84 7.59
CA VAL A 108 13.43 -5.85 7.71
C VAL A 108 14.81 -5.18 7.56
N MET A 109 14.94 -4.24 6.63
CA MET A 109 16.18 -3.49 6.41
C MET A 109 16.54 -2.60 7.61
N ILE A 110 15.56 -1.87 8.16
CA ILE A 110 15.74 -1.06 9.38
C ILE A 110 16.16 -1.97 10.54
N THR A 111 15.50 -3.12 10.72
CA THR A 111 15.85 -4.07 11.77
C THR A 111 17.28 -4.59 11.61
N THR A 112 17.66 -4.96 10.38
CA THR A 112 19.01 -5.44 10.07
C THR A 112 20.06 -4.34 10.31
N GLU A 113 19.77 -3.11 9.91
CA GLU A 113 20.64 -1.95 10.16
C GLU A 113 20.88 -1.73 11.66
N ARG A 114 19.81 -1.83 12.47
CA ARG A 114 19.91 -1.74 13.93
C ARG A 114 20.74 -2.87 14.52
N VAL A 115 20.53 -4.11 14.09
CA VAL A 115 21.32 -5.27 14.56
C VAL A 115 22.79 -5.07 14.23
N ILE A 116 23.14 -4.70 12.99
CA ILE A 116 24.54 -4.46 12.59
C ILE A 116 25.16 -3.34 13.42
N SER A 117 24.43 -2.25 13.67
CA SER A 117 24.92 -1.13 14.48
C SER A 117 25.21 -1.53 15.93
N SER A 118 24.50 -2.53 16.45
CA SER A 118 24.67 -3.02 17.84
C SER A 118 25.78 -4.06 18.00
N VAL A 119 26.03 -4.88 16.97
CA VAL A 119 27.01 -5.97 17.06
C VAL A 119 28.46 -5.45 17.01
N ASN A 120 28.75 -4.45 16.18
CA ASN A 120 30.09 -3.86 16.08
C ASN A 120 30.01 -2.36 15.76
N PRO A 121 29.80 -1.50 16.77
CA PRO A 121 29.60 -0.07 16.57
C PRO A 121 30.84 0.62 15.98
N GLU A 122 32.04 0.20 16.38
CA GLU A 122 33.30 0.79 15.87
C GLU A 122 33.42 0.61 14.35
N ARG A 123 33.22 -0.61 13.86
CA ARG A 123 33.26 -0.91 12.43
C ARG A 123 32.10 -0.24 11.68
N TYR A 124 30.92 -0.16 12.29
CA TYR A 124 29.75 0.48 11.71
C TYR A 124 29.96 1.97 11.48
N HIS A 125 30.47 2.70 12.48
CA HIS A 125 30.75 4.13 12.36
C HIS A 125 31.85 4.45 11.35
N TYR A 126 32.83 3.55 11.19
CA TYR A 126 33.86 3.68 10.16
C TYR A 126 33.32 3.42 8.73
N ARG A 127 32.38 2.48 8.57
CA ARG A 127 31.74 2.14 7.28
C ARG A 127 30.35 2.78 7.15
N SER A 128 30.33 4.08 6.85
CA SER A 128 29.09 4.86 6.80
C SER A 128 28.08 4.48 5.70
N ARG A 129 28.42 3.63 4.72
CA ARG A 129 27.60 3.41 3.49
C ARG A 129 27.00 2.02 3.29
N VAL A 130 27.14 1.10 4.24
CA VAL A 130 26.64 -0.29 4.11
C VAL A 130 25.14 -0.34 3.74
N ALA A 131 24.34 0.57 4.31
CA ALA A 131 22.92 0.65 4.02
C ALA A 131 22.63 1.01 2.54
N VAL A 132 23.39 1.96 1.98
CA VAL A 132 23.16 2.40 0.60
C VAL A 132 23.67 1.36 -0.40
N GLU A 133 24.82 0.73 -0.12
CA GLU A 133 25.46 -0.20 -1.06
C GLU A 133 24.74 -1.55 -1.17
N PHE A 134 24.18 -2.06 -0.07
CA PHE A 134 23.52 -3.39 -0.08
C PHE A 134 22.00 -3.31 0.04
N LEU A 135 21.45 -2.38 0.82
CA LEU A 135 20.00 -2.36 1.06
C LEU A 135 19.25 -1.74 -0.12
N LEU A 136 19.83 -0.77 -0.82
CA LEU A 136 19.18 -0.15 -1.99
C LEU A 136 19.03 -1.14 -3.16
N PRO A 137 20.04 -1.94 -3.56
CA PRO A 137 19.83 -2.98 -4.56
C PRO A 137 18.79 -4.02 -4.15
N CYS A 138 18.79 -4.46 -2.90
CA CYS A 138 17.79 -5.37 -2.37
C CYS A 138 16.37 -4.77 -2.43
N LEU A 139 16.24 -3.47 -2.19
CA LEU A 139 14.96 -2.75 -2.28
C LEU A 139 14.46 -2.65 -3.73
N LEU A 140 15.37 -2.36 -4.67
CA LEU A 140 15.03 -2.32 -6.09
C LEU A 140 14.62 -3.69 -6.60
N LEU A 141 15.32 -4.74 -6.16
CA LEU A 141 14.96 -6.12 -6.49
C LEU A 141 13.61 -6.51 -5.90
N SER A 142 13.33 -6.16 -4.64
CA SER A 142 12.04 -6.45 -4.01
C SER A 142 10.89 -5.70 -4.70
N LEU A 143 11.12 -4.45 -5.13
CA LEU A 143 10.16 -3.68 -5.92
C LEU A 143 9.87 -4.34 -7.27
N ALA A 144 10.91 -4.77 -7.99
CA ALA A 144 10.77 -5.45 -9.26
C ALA A 144 9.95 -6.75 -9.13
N LEU A 145 10.27 -7.56 -8.10
CA LEU A 145 9.53 -8.79 -7.81
C LEU A 145 8.08 -8.51 -7.42
N ALA A 146 7.81 -7.49 -6.61
CA ALA A 146 6.45 -7.11 -6.21
C ALA A 146 5.59 -6.71 -7.42
N MET A 147 6.15 -5.93 -8.35
CA MET A 147 5.45 -5.55 -9.59
C MET A 147 5.16 -6.77 -10.47
N LEU A 148 6.10 -7.71 -10.59
CA LEU A 148 5.90 -8.94 -11.35
C LEU A 148 4.77 -9.79 -10.76
N VAL A 149 4.79 -10.00 -9.44
CA VAL A 149 3.74 -10.74 -8.74
C VAL A 149 2.40 -10.04 -8.88
N GLY A 150 2.32 -8.72 -8.66
CA GLY A 150 1.08 -7.96 -8.77
C GLY A 150 0.47 -8.01 -10.18
N ASN A 151 1.31 -7.98 -11.22
CA ASN A 151 0.85 -8.13 -12.60
C ASN A 151 0.36 -9.56 -12.89
N ALA A 152 1.08 -10.58 -12.44
CA ALA A 152 0.68 -11.97 -12.61
C ALA A 152 -0.63 -12.28 -11.87
N SER A 153 -0.76 -11.85 -10.61
CA SER A 153 -1.97 -12.03 -9.81
C SER A 153 -3.17 -11.32 -10.43
N SER A 154 -3.01 -10.08 -10.89
CA SER A 154 -4.10 -9.36 -11.57
C SER A 154 -4.52 -10.04 -12.87
N GLY A 155 -3.57 -10.55 -13.66
CA GLY A 155 -3.86 -11.32 -14.87
C GLY A 155 -4.64 -12.60 -14.56
N TYR A 156 -4.22 -13.32 -13.51
CA TYR A 156 -4.93 -14.51 -13.03
C TYR A 156 -6.35 -14.20 -12.55
N CYS A 157 -6.54 -13.14 -11.76
CA CYS A 157 -7.86 -12.71 -11.30
C CYS A 157 -8.79 -12.36 -12.47
N LYS A 158 -8.28 -11.62 -13.47
CA LYS A 158 -9.07 -11.29 -14.68
C LYS A 158 -9.48 -12.55 -15.45
N LYS A 159 -8.55 -13.50 -15.63
CA LYS A 159 -8.86 -14.75 -16.32
C LYS A 159 -9.91 -15.56 -15.57
N ARG A 160 -9.73 -15.71 -14.25
CA ARG A 160 -10.68 -16.44 -13.40
C ARG A 160 -12.07 -15.79 -13.39
N ASP A 161 -12.14 -14.46 -13.37
CA ASP A 161 -13.40 -13.74 -13.44
C ASP A 161 -14.15 -14.01 -14.76
N ALA A 162 -13.41 -13.99 -15.88
CA ALA A 162 -13.94 -14.37 -17.19
C ALA A 162 -14.37 -15.85 -17.25
N ASP A 163 -13.65 -16.75 -16.58
CA ASP A 163 -14.01 -18.18 -16.53
C ASP A 163 -15.29 -18.43 -15.72
N ILE A 164 -15.49 -17.73 -14.59
CA ILE A 164 -16.65 -17.91 -13.71
C ILE A 164 -17.92 -17.31 -14.33
N TYR A 165 -17.79 -16.13 -14.94
CA TYR A 165 -18.95 -15.34 -15.31
C TYR A 165 -19.06 -15.06 -16.83
N GLY A 166 -18.18 -15.64 -17.64
CA GLY A 166 -18.14 -15.50 -19.10
C GLY A 166 -17.57 -14.16 -19.62
N ASN A 167 -17.42 -14.07 -20.94
CA ASN A 167 -16.91 -12.88 -21.66
C ASN A 167 -17.93 -11.74 -21.83
N CYS A 168 -19.12 -11.84 -21.25
CA CYS A 168 -20.12 -10.77 -21.32
C CYS A 168 -19.61 -9.55 -20.54
N SER A 169 -19.65 -8.35 -21.14
CA SER A 169 -19.33 -7.11 -20.42
C SER A 169 -20.22 -6.99 -19.18
N LEU A 170 -19.67 -6.57 -18.04
CA LEU A 170 -20.41 -6.44 -16.78
C LEU A 170 -21.71 -5.60 -16.93
N ASN A 171 -21.74 -4.62 -17.85
CA ASN A 171 -22.95 -3.87 -18.22
C ASN A 171 -24.12 -4.72 -18.76
N ALA A 172 -23.86 -5.90 -19.33
CA ALA A 172 -24.89 -6.80 -19.84
C ALA A 172 -25.47 -7.73 -18.75
N ARG A 173 -24.85 -7.79 -17.55
CA ARG A 173 -25.32 -8.66 -16.46
C ARG A 173 -26.48 -8.08 -15.65
N TYR A 174 -26.75 -6.78 -15.75
CA TYR A 174 -27.74 -6.07 -14.93
C TYR A 174 -28.88 -5.44 -15.75
N GLN A 175 -29.02 -5.74 -17.05
CA GLN A 175 -30.17 -5.33 -17.87
C GLN A 175 -31.36 -6.32 -17.75
N VAL A 176 -31.70 -6.74 -16.53
CA VAL A 176 -32.93 -7.51 -16.26
C VAL A 176 -33.92 -6.63 -15.53
#